data_AF-A0A963CPN7-F1
#
_entry.id   AF-A0A963CPN7-F1
#
_cell.length_a   1.000
_cell.length_b   1.000
_cell.length_c   1.000
_cell.angle_alpha   90.00
_cell.angle_beta   90.00
_cell.angle_gamma   90.00
#
_symmetry.space_group_name_H-M   'P 1'
#
loop_
_entity.id
_entity.type
_entity.pdbx_description
1 polymer ?
#
loop_
_entity_poly.entity_id
_entity_poly.type
_entity_poly.pdbx_seq_one_letter_code
_entity_poly.pdbx_strand_id
1 'polypeptide(L)'
;GSATGVFDTSLGNLIAELSTLRIGQTSNRGSADGHFIVGDGVQLNATTVNIGVGNGATGTLNFVDNFTGNFHAETINLNRGLFDFGNNTLTIDTTGNIQTTTFNLTGGTLQGGTIDYDDTTGNFNFTGGTLVVGTFNGTLIQTGGTMAPGNSPGITTVNGNYNLSSAGAIQIELNSNGTAGVDFDQLDVNGVVNLNADVGTGGELNILLGFTPSIGNSFTIIDNDASDLIIGFFEGLGQLANFDVVNGNDHVTFQIDYAGGDGNDVVLTATNVMTAVPLVATRLAVQSNDASLTGAAGDEPLVFGTGAASAGNLSMNPETPLELMIKGVMDAGAVAVDDSGAQVNLDEGAVLDFVPDLDDAPLIGLSSDMFDYHDSLV
;
A
#
# COMPACT_ATOMS: atom_id res chain seq x y z
N GLY A 1 -0.52 33.97 -0.43
CA GLY A 1 0.61 33.90 -1.36
C GLY A 1 1.36 32.61 -1.10
N SER A 2 2.29 32.27 -1.97
CA SER A 2 3.24 31.18 -1.78
C SER A 2 4.60 31.76 -1.41
N ALA A 3 5.34 31.07 -0.55
CA ALA A 3 6.74 31.37 -0.25
C ALA A 3 7.57 30.12 -0.51
N THR A 4 8.69 30.27 -1.22
CA THR A 4 9.68 29.21 -1.39
C THR A 4 11.05 29.77 -1.03
N GLY A 5 11.88 28.98 -0.35
CA GLY A 5 13.19 29.43 0.08
C GLY A 5 14.15 28.27 0.29
N VAL A 6 15.40 28.48 -0.15
CA VAL A 6 16.51 27.55 0.10
C VAL A 6 17.59 28.32 0.85
N PHE A 7 18.04 27.74 1.95
CA PHE A 7 19.22 28.19 2.67
C PHE A 7 20.23 27.04 2.68
N ASP A 8 21.40 27.27 2.09
CA ASP A 8 22.42 26.23 1.93
C ASP A 8 23.71 26.70 2.59
N THR A 9 24.17 25.92 3.55
CA THR A 9 25.40 26.18 4.30
C THR A 9 26.51 25.18 3.99
N SER A 10 26.34 24.28 3.02
CA SER A 10 27.31 23.24 2.65
C SER A 10 28.71 23.75 2.26
N LEU A 11 28.80 25.00 1.78
CA LEU A 11 30.05 25.65 1.37
C LEU A 11 30.47 26.82 2.29
N GLY A 12 29.79 27.00 3.42
CA GLY A 12 29.97 28.16 4.30
C GLY A 12 29.94 27.80 5.78
N ASN A 13 30.07 28.81 6.63
CA ASN A 13 29.92 28.66 8.08
C ASN A 13 28.69 29.44 8.55
N LEU A 14 27.89 28.84 9.41
CA LEU A 14 26.78 29.49 10.11
C LEU A 14 27.01 29.39 11.60
N ILE A 15 26.96 30.53 12.29
CA ILE A 15 26.89 30.59 13.76
C ILE A 15 25.61 31.34 14.11
N ALA A 16 24.67 30.69 14.79
CA ALA A 16 23.37 31.27 15.09
C ALA A 16 22.82 30.85 16.47
N GLU A 17 22.22 31.83 17.15
CA GLU A 17 21.46 31.66 18.39
C GLU A 17 20.03 32.15 18.12
N LEU A 18 19.06 31.24 18.11
CA LEU A 18 17.70 31.52 17.66
C LEU A 18 16.68 31.18 18.74
N SER A 19 15.65 32.01 18.90
CA SER A 19 14.46 31.55 19.63
C SER A 19 13.65 30.54 18.80
N THR A 20 13.58 30.72 17.48
CA THR A 20 12.87 29.80 16.60
C THR A 20 13.50 29.77 15.21
N LEU A 21 13.84 28.58 14.74
CA LEU A 21 14.11 28.29 13.34
C LEU A 21 12.83 27.78 12.67
N ARG A 22 12.49 28.34 11.50
CA ARG A 22 11.29 27.95 10.73
C ARG A 22 11.69 27.51 9.34
N ILE A 23 11.30 26.30 8.98
CA ILE A 23 11.59 25.69 7.68
C ILE A 23 10.25 25.27 7.08
N GLY A 24 9.76 26.07 6.13
CA GLY A 24 8.45 25.86 5.52
C GLY A 24 7.31 25.92 6.54
N GLN A 25 6.95 27.13 6.98
CA GLN A 25 5.87 27.33 7.96
C GLN A 25 4.80 28.29 7.41
N THR A 26 3.53 27.95 7.60
CA THR A 26 2.40 28.85 7.32
C THR A 26 1.58 29.14 8.59
N SER A 27 0.82 30.22 8.56
CA SER A 27 -0.26 30.48 9.53
C SER A 27 -1.60 29.91 9.04
N ASN A 28 -1.58 28.72 8.40
CA ASN A 28 -2.72 28.05 7.76
C ASN A 28 -3.38 28.81 6.59
N ARG A 29 -2.62 29.67 5.90
CA ARG A 29 -3.07 30.39 4.71
C ARG A 29 -1.96 30.40 3.65
N GLY A 30 -2.28 29.97 2.43
CA GLY A 30 -1.29 29.87 1.34
C GLY A 30 -0.39 28.64 1.48
N SER A 31 0.79 28.70 0.85
CA SER A 31 1.79 27.63 0.91
C SER A 31 3.16 28.16 1.29
N ALA A 32 3.96 27.34 1.96
CA ALA A 32 5.36 27.63 2.27
C ALA A 32 6.20 26.37 2.05
N ASP A 33 7.24 26.48 1.24
CA ASP A 33 8.20 25.41 0.98
C ASP A 33 9.61 25.90 1.34
N GLY A 34 10.18 25.33 2.39
CA GLY A 34 11.49 25.73 2.91
C GLY A 34 12.47 24.58 2.87
N HIS A 35 13.68 24.85 2.39
CA HIS A 35 14.79 23.89 2.42
C HIS A 35 15.98 24.49 3.16
N PHE A 36 16.48 23.78 4.15
CA PHE A 36 17.74 24.10 4.82
C PHE A 36 18.72 22.94 4.67
N ILE A 37 19.84 23.19 4.01
CA ILE A 37 20.97 22.27 3.92
C ILE A 37 22.01 22.71 4.96
N VAL A 38 22.19 21.88 5.98
CA VAL A 38 23.15 22.08 7.08
C VAL A 38 24.50 21.54 6.63
N GLY A 39 25.44 22.44 6.36
CA GLY A 39 26.81 22.12 6.01
C GLY A 39 27.63 21.72 7.22
N ASP A 40 28.84 21.22 6.97
CA ASP A 40 29.77 20.87 8.03
C ASP A 40 30.21 22.09 8.84
N GLY A 41 30.45 21.90 10.13
CA GLY A 41 30.92 22.96 11.03
C GLY A 41 29.88 24.00 11.46
N VAL A 42 28.64 23.95 10.97
CA VAL A 42 27.53 24.82 11.43
C VAL A 42 27.43 24.76 12.96
N GLN A 43 27.27 25.92 13.61
CA GLN A 43 27.03 26.06 15.04
C GLN A 43 25.69 26.76 15.25
N LEU A 44 24.63 26.01 15.48
CA LEU A 44 23.29 26.53 15.64
C LEU A 44 22.68 26.03 16.94
N ASN A 45 22.20 26.98 17.73
CA ASN A 45 21.37 26.71 18.91
C ASN A 45 20.01 27.37 18.68
N ALA A 46 18.94 26.62 18.94
CA ALA A 46 17.58 27.10 18.85
C ALA A 46 16.74 26.64 20.04
N THR A 47 15.83 27.47 20.56
CA THR A 47 14.81 26.95 21.48
C THR A 47 13.84 26.04 20.72
N THR A 48 13.41 26.42 19.52
CA THR A 48 12.46 25.63 18.73
C THR A 48 12.84 25.56 17.26
N VAL A 49 12.72 24.39 16.65
CA VAL A 49 12.80 24.17 15.21
C VAL A 49 11.45 23.67 14.73
N ASN A 50 10.84 24.38 13.78
CA ASN A 50 9.57 24.00 13.16
C ASN A 50 9.79 23.64 11.70
N ILE A 51 9.38 22.43 11.31
CA ILE A 51 9.55 21.89 9.96
C ILE A 51 8.17 21.51 9.40
N GLY A 52 7.77 22.18 8.32
CA GLY A 52 6.51 21.90 7.64
C GLY A 52 5.26 22.18 8.46
N VAL A 53 5.30 23.17 9.36
CA VAL A 53 4.18 23.45 10.28
C VAL A 53 3.13 24.35 9.62
N GLY A 54 1.88 23.92 9.69
CA GLY A 54 0.72 24.64 9.16
C GLY A 54 0.21 24.09 7.82
N ASN A 55 -1.07 24.33 7.52
CA ASN A 55 -1.67 23.83 6.29
C ASN A 55 -0.98 24.40 5.04
N GLY A 56 -0.70 23.54 4.07
CA GLY A 56 0.03 23.90 2.85
C GLY A 56 1.53 24.16 3.04
N ALA A 57 2.09 23.84 4.21
CA ALA A 57 3.51 23.99 4.50
C ALA A 57 4.27 22.68 4.21
N THR A 58 5.51 22.78 3.75
CA THR A 58 6.46 21.68 3.60
C THR A 58 7.83 22.19 3.99
N GLY A 59 8.51 21.51 4.91
CA GLY A 59 9.86 21.85 5.32
C GLY A 59 10.81 20.70 5.05
N THR A 60 12.01 20.99 4.57
CA THR A 60 13.08 20.01 4.38
C THR A 60 14.31 20.50 5.13
N LEU A 61 14.80 19.71 6.07
CA LEU A 61 16.03 19.95 6.81
C LEU A 61 16.98 18.78 6.53
N ASN A 62 18.07 19.05 5.81
CA ASN A 62 19.03 18.02 5.40
C ASN A 62 20.40 18.33 5.97
N PHE A 63 21.02 17.35 6.60
CA PHE A 63 22.41 17.44 7.04
C PHE A 63 23.34 16.79 6.02
N VAL A 64 24.56 17.32 5.92
CA VAL A 64 25.65 16.58 5.28
C VAL A 64 26.03 15.36 6.13
N ASP A 65 26.51 14.31 5.49
CA ASP A 65 27.07 13.15 6.18
C ASP A 65 28.30 13.52 7.01
N ASN A 66 28.49 12.82 8.13
CA ASN A 66 29.58 13.00 9.09
C ASN A 66 29.69 14.45 9.59
N PHE A 67 28.55 15.07 9.87
CA PHE A 67 28.44 16.42 10.42
C PHE A 67 29.24 16.56 11.72
N THR A 68 30.21 17.47 11.72
CA THR A 68 31.10 17.74 12.87
C THR A 68 30.75 19.01 13.63
N GLY A 69 29.69 19.71 13.21
CA GLY A 69 29.21 20.92 13.84
C GLY A 69 28.30 20.67 15.05
N ASN A 70 27.58 21.71 15.42
CA ASN A 70 26.57 21.74 16.47
C ASN A 70 25.23 22.20 15.90
N PHE A 71 24.20 21.39 16.06
CA PHE A 71 22.82 21.76 15.79
C PHE A 71 21.98 21.31 16.98
N HIS A 72 21.70 22.25 17.89
CA HIS A 72 20.93 21.99 19.10
C HIS A 72 19.59 22.68 19.02
N ALA A 73 18.53 21.94 19.36
CA ALA A 73 17.21 22.47 19.60
C ALA A 73 16.72 22.03 20.98
N GLU A 74 15.95 22.84 21.72
CA GLU A 74 15.20 22.26 22.84
C GLU A 74 14.01 21.43 22.31
N THR A 75 13.32 21.94 21.29
CA THR A 75 12.20 21.22 20.68
C THR A 75 12.27 21.24 19.16
N ILE A 76 12.09 20.08 18.54
CA ILE A 76 11.92 19.93 17.10
C ILE A 76 10.50 19.44 16.83
N ASN A 77 9.78 20.18 15.98
CA ASN A 77 8.45 19.82 15.51
C ASN A 77 8.52 19.48 14.03
N LEU A 78 8.30 18.21 13.70
CA LEU A 78 8.16 17.75 12.33
C LEU A 78 6.69 17.38 12.08
N ASN A 79 6.09 18.06 11.11
CA ASN A 79 4.67 17.89 10.74
C ASN A 79 4.49 17.53 9.27
N ARG A 80 5.30 18.12 8.36
CA ARG A 80 5.26 17.84 6.92
C ARG A 80 6.65 17.99 6.32
N GLY A 81 6.93 17.23 5.25
CA GLY A 81 8.24 17.24 4.60
C GLY A 81 9.22 16.31 5.28
N LEU A 82 10.48 16.73 5.40
CA LEU A 82 11.61 15.84 5.68
C LEU A 82 12.56 16.44 6.73
N PHE A 83 12.94 15.62 7.70
CA PHE A 83 14.17 15.79 8.45
C PHE A 83 15.09 14.63 8.09
N ASP A 84 16.16 14.94 7.35
CA ASP A 84 17.20 13.99 6.98
C ASP A 84 18.51 14.33 7.67
N PHE A 85 18.92 13.51 8.63
CA PHE A 85 20.21 13.65 9.30
C PHE A 85 21.33 12.80 8.67
N GLY A 86 21.14 12.26 7.47
CA GLY A 86 22.17 11.50 6.76
C GLY A 86 22.69 10.33 7.58
N ASN A 87 23.96 9.98 7.45
CA ASN A 87 24.59 8.93 8.25
C ASN A 87 24.93 9.33 9.71
N ASN A 88 24.44 10.47 10.19
CA ASN A 88 24.78 11.00 11.51
C ASN A 88 23.97 10.33 12.63
N THR A 89 24.27 10.74 13.87
CA THR A 89 23.47 10.44 15.05
C THR A 89 22.63 11.65 15.44
N LEU A 90 21.30 11.47 15.51
CA LEU A 90 20.40 12.38 16.19
C LEU A 90 20.27 11.95 17.66
N THR A 91 20.75 12.77 18.57
CA THR A 91 20.61 12.52 20.01
C THR A 91 19.37 13.21 20.55
N ILE A 92 18.45 12.43 21.13
CA ILE A 92 17.26 12.93 21.83
C ILE A 92 17.55 12.84 23.33
N ASP A 93 18.44 13.71 23.80
CA ASP A 93 19.00 13.78 25.17
C ASP A 93 19.83 15.10 25.31
N THR A 94 20.96 15.07 26.01
CA THR A 94 21.66 16.21 26.59
C THR A 94 23.03 16.43 25.96
N THR A 95 23.55 15.47 25.18
CA THR A 95 24.85 15.60 24.51
C THR A 95 24.86 14.97 23.11
N GLY A 96 25.04 15.77 22.07
CA GLY A 96 25.27 15.28 20.70
C GLY A 96 25.58 16.41 19.73
N ASN A 97 26.04 16.10 18.52
CA ASN A 97 26.24 17.12 17.47
C ASN A 97 24.90 17.60 16.91
N ILE A 98 23.99 16.66 16.61
CA ILE A 98 22.60 16.94 16.27
C ILE A 98 21.78 16.54 17.49
N GLN A 99 21.21 17.50 18.19
CA GLN A 99 20.63 17.26 19.50
C GLN A 99 19.26 17.93 19.64
N THR A 100 18.34 17.21 20.28
CA THR A 100 17.15 17.82 20.86
C THR A 100 16.77 17.21 22.20
N THR A 101 16.06 17.95 23.06
CA THR A 101 15.46 17.34 24.26
C THR A 101 14.07 16.81 23.98
N THR A 102 13.30 17.44 23.08
CA THR A 102 12.01 16.94 22.61
C THR A 102 11.98 16.87 21.09
N PHE A 103 11.59 15.71 20.55
CA PHE A 103 11.29 15.56 19.13
C PHE A 103 9.83 15.13 18.96
N ASN A 104 9.05 15.94 18.25
CA ASN A 104 7.66 15.68 17.93
C ASN A 104 7.54 15.24 16.47
N LEU A 105 7.40 13.93 16.26
CA LEU A 105 7.11 13.34 14.95
C LEU A 105 5.59 13.19 14.83
N THR A 106 4.96 14.21 14.23
CA THR A 106 3.49 14.32 14.08
C THR A 106 3.03 14.10 12.62
N GLY A 107 3.98 14.07 11.69
CA GLY A 107 3.80 13.97 10.25
C GLY A 107 5.15 14.11 9.55
N GLY A 108 5.18 14.07 8.21
CA GLY A 108 6.44 14.10 7.46
C GLY A 108 7.30 12.84 7.69
N THR A 109 8.56 12.90 7.26
CA THR A 109 9.52 11.80 7.34
C THR A 109 10.72 12.21 8.17
N LEU A 110 11.03 11.44 9.22
CA LEU A 110 12.30 11.52 9.92
C LEU A 110 13.18 10.37 9.43
N GLN A 111 14.32 10.71 8.83
CA GLN A 111 15.24 9.71 8.29
C GLN A 111 16.70 9.97 8.65
N GLY A 112 17.49 8.91 8.76
CA GLY A 112 18.94 8.98 8.94
C GLY A 112 19.57 7.71 9.52
N GLY A 113 20.82 7.82 9.97
CA GLY A 113 21.61 6.71 10.48
C GLY A 113 21.12 6.19 11.82
N THR A 114 21.45 6.88 12.90
CA THR A 114 21.12 6.46 14.27
C THR A 114 20.33 7.53 15.02
N ILE A 115 19.27 7.11 15.70
CA ILE A 115 18.68 7.89 16.80
C ILE A 115 19.23 7.32 18.11
N ASP A 116 19.79 8.18 18.94
CA ASP A 116 20.24 7.85 20.29
C ASP A 116 19.30 8.51 21.29
N TYR A 117 18.42 7.72 21.91
CA TYR A 117 17.34 8.21 22.77
C TYR A 117 17.47 7.67 24.20
N ASP A 118 17.50 8.61 25.15
CA ASP A 118 17.42 8.33 26.59
C ASP A 118 16.08 8.86 27.12
N ASP A 119 15.22 7.95 27.60
CA ASP A 119 13.88 8.28 28.10
C ASP A 119 13.88 8.94 29.49
N THR A 120 15.05 9.05 30.13
CA THR A 120 15.20 9.71 31.43
C THR A 120 15.34 11.23 31.28
N THR A 121 15.78 11.70 30.13
CA THR A 121 16.17 13.10 29.87
C THR A 121 15.59 13.66 28.57
N GLY A 122 15.30 12.80 27.59
CA GLY A 122 14.69 13.14 26.31
C GLY A 122 13.21 12.81 26.23
N ASN A 123 12.57 13.27 25.15
CA ASN A 123 11.19 12.92 24.81
C ASN A 123 11.03 12.74 23.30
N PHE A 124 10.78 11.52 22.86
CA PHE A 124 10.46 11.20 21.47
C PHE A 124 8.96 10.90 21.31
N ASN A 125 8.21 11.86 20.77
CA ASN A 125 6.77 11.70 20.54
C ASN A 125 6.49 11.23 19.12
N PHE A 126 6.41 9.92 18.93
CA PHE A 126 6.03 9.30 17.66
C PHE A 126 4.51 9.08 17.61
N THR A 127 3.81 10.06 17.03
CA THR A 127 2.32 10.13 17.00
C THR A 127 1.74 10.18 15.59
N GLY A 128 2.59 10.35 14.58
CA GLY A 128 2.24 10.42 13.16
C GLY A 128 3.51 10.37 12.31
N GLY A 129 3.41 10.67 11.01
CA GLY A 129 4.58 10.70 10.13
C GLY A 129 5.20 9.34 9.88
N THR A 130 6.42 9.33 9.34
CA THR A 130 7.17 8.12 9.00
C THR A 130 8.56 8.18 9.62
N LEU A 131 8.97 7.10 10.27
CA LEU A 131 10.32 6.91 10.80
C LEU A 131 11.11 5.93 9.92
N VAL A 132 12.28 6.36 9.45
CA VAL A 132 13.12 5.68 8.44
C VAL A 132 14.58 5.73 8.89
N VAL A 133 14.99 4.86 9.81
CA VAL A 133 16.34 4.92 10.41
C VAL A 133 17.08 3.59 10.40
N GLY A 134 18.40 3.61 10.36
CA GLY A 134 19.19 2.38 10.48
C GLY A 134 19.18 1.80 11.90
N THR A 135 19.24 2.68 12.91
CA THR A 135 19.29 2.25 14.31
C THR A 135 18.50 3.20 15.21
N PHE A 136 17.79 2.65 16.19
CA PHE A 136 17.15 3.37 17.27
C PHE A 136 17.64 2.80 18.61
N ASN A 137 18.43 3.57 19.37
CA ASN A 137 18.83 3.18 20.72
C ASN A 137 17.80 3.65 21.74
N GLY A 138 17.37 2.75 22.63
CA GLY A 138 16.36 3.03 23.65
C GLY A 138 15.00 2.38 23.34
N THR A 139 14.04 2.58 24.24
CA THR A 139 12.69 2.04 24.06
C THR A 139 11.92 2.87 23.04
N LEU A 140 11.54 2.25 21.92
CA LEU A 140 10.75 2.88 20.86
C LEU A 140 9.26 2.72 21.14
N ILE A 141 8.58 3.83 21.43
CA ILE A 141 7.13 3.86 21.64
C ILE A 141 6.47 4.53 20.43
N GLN A 142 5.76 3.74 19.64
CA GLN A 142 5.00 4.19 18.49
C GLN A 142 3.52 4.26 18.85
N THR A 143 3.06 5.48 19.15
CA THR A 143 1.64 5.75 19.45
C THR A 143 0.80 6.06 18.22
N GLY A 144 1.45 6.31 17.08
CA GLY A 144 0.84 6.54 15.78
C GLY A 144 1.89 6.61 14.67
N GLY A 145 1.49 6.91 13.44
CA GLY A 145 2.41 7.02 12.30
C GLY A 145 2.94 5.67 11.81
N THR A 146 3.94 5.70 10.93
CA THR A 146 4.46 4.55 10.21
C THR A 146 5.93 4.30 10.51
N MET A 147 6.27 3.11 10.99
CA MET A 147 7.64 2.62 11.02
C MET A 147 7.95 1.96 9.67
N ALA A 148 8.97 2.45 8.95
CA ALA A 148 9.43 1.89 7.69
C ALA A 148 10.93 1.55 7.83
N PRO A 149 11.29 0.26 7.97
CA PRO A 149 12.65 -0.11 8.33
C PRO A 149 13.75 0.31 7.34
N GLY A 150 14.79 0.98 7.86
CA GLY A 150 16.00 1.36 7.13
C GLY A 150 15.77 2.27 5.91
N ASN A 151 16.74 2.33 4.99
CA ASN A 151 16.58 2.98 3.68
C ASN A 151 16.06 1.95 2.67
N SER A 152 14.77 1.63 2.77
CA SER A 152 14.11 0.46 2.19
C SER A 152 14.53 0.03 0.76
N PRO A 153 14.66 -1.30 0.50
CA PRO A 153 14.69 -2.36 1.49
C PRO A 153 15.84 -2.20 2.49
N GLY A 154 15.54 -2.33 3.78
CA GLY A 154 16.48 -1.99 4.84
C GLY A 154 16.14 -2.64 6.18
N ILE A 155 17.09 -2.51 7.12
CA ILE A 155 16.89 -2.92 8.51
C ILE A 155 16.82 -1.67 9.36
N THR A 156 15.88 -1.66 10.30
CA THR A 156 16.03 -0.85 11.51
C THR A 156 16.30 -1.76 12.67
N THR A 157 17.42 -1.55 13.35
CA THR A 157 17.71 -2.21 14.63
C THR A 157 17.23 -1.32 15.78
N VAL A 158 16.38 -1.85 16.66
CA VAL A 158 15.94 -1.21 17.90
C VAL A 158 16.72 -1.82 19.06
N ASN A 159 17.67 -1.06 19.63
CA ASN A 159 18.41 -1.45 20.82
C ASN A 159 17.61 -1.14 22.10
N GLY A 160 16.48 -1.81 22.25
CA GLY A 160 15.53 -1.63 23.35
C GLY A 160 14.18 -2.30 23.05
N ASN A 161 13.15 -1.99 23.85
CA ASN A 161 11.81 -2.52 23.60
C ASN A 161 11.14 -1.77 22.44
N TYR A 162 10.33 -2.48 21.66
CA TYR A 162 9.47 -1.89 20.64
C TYR A 162 8.00 -2.01 21.05
N ASN A 163 7.31 -0.88 21.19
CA ASN A 163 5.93 -0.80 21.64
C ASN A 163 5.06 -0.11 20.58
N LEU A 164 4.20 -0.86 19.91
CA LEU A 164 3.28 -0.39 18.90
C LEU A 164 1.86 -0.29 19.49
N SER A 165 1.24 0.87 19.35
CA SER A 165 -0.17 1.11 19.69
C SER A 165 -1.07 0.94 18.46
N SER A 166 -2.38 0.82 18.67
CA SER A 166 -3.34 0.51 17.59
C SER A 166 -3.45 1.58 16.50
N ALA A 167 -3.00 2.82 16.77
CA ALA A 167 -2.98 3.90 15.77
C ALA A 167 -1.67 3.95 14.94
N GLY A 168 -0.70 3.08 15.24
CA GLY A 168 0.54 2.97 14.48
C GLY A 168 0.47 1.90 13.39
N ALA A 169 1.35 2.00 12.41
CA ALA A 169 1.54 1.04 11.34
C ALA A 169 3.02 0.65 11.19
N ILE A 170 3.28 -0.57 10.75
CA ILE A 170 4.58 -0.97 10.19
C ILE A 170 4.41 -1.17 8.69
N GLN A 171 5.30 -0.59 7.90
CA GLN A 171 5.37 -0.80 6.46
C GLN A 171 6.60 -1.64 6.13
N ILE A 172 6.39 -2.73 5.39
CA ILE A 172 7.43 -3.67 4.98
C ILE A 172 7.43 -3.77 3.46
N GLU A 173 8.55 -3.46 2.83
CA GLU A 173 8.80 -3.71 1.41
C GLU A 173 9.32 -5.13 1.19
N LEU A 174 8.71 -5.87 0.27
CA LEU A 174 9.19 -7.16 -0.21
C LEU A 174 9.50 -7.03 -1.71
N ASN A 175 10.78 -6.87 -2.06
CA ASN A 175 11.23 -6.69 -3.45
C ASN A 175 11.76 -7.98 -4.09
N SER A 176 12.28 -8.91 -3.28
CA SER A 176 12.57 -10.28 -3.70
C SER A 176 12.52 -11.26 -2.53
N ASN A 177 12.45 -12.55 -2.84
CA ASN A 177 12.62 -13.62 -1.85
C ASN A 177 14.13 -13.90 -1.69
N GLY A 178 14.74 -13.20 -0.74
CA GLY A 178 16.19 -13.20 -0.56
C GLY A 178 16.65 -12.87 0.85
N THR A 179 17.51 -11.87 0.99
CA THR A 179 18.14 -11.49 2.26
C THR A 179 17.43 -10.29 2.89
N ALA A 180 17.10 -10.37 4.19
CA ALA A 180 16.59 -9.23 4.95
C ALA A 180 17.56 -8.04 4.86
N GLY A 181 17.03 -6.82 4.77
CA GLY A 181 17.80 -5.60 4.62
C GLY A 181 18.39 -5.34 3.23
N VAL A 182 18.17 -6.25 2.28
CA VAL A 182 18.64 -6.11 0.89
C VAL A 182 17.49 -6.34 -0.08
N ASP A 183 16.79 -7.46 0.08
CA ASP A 183 15.68 -7.88 -0.78
C ASP A 183 14.31 -7.58 -0.17
N PHE A 184 14.24 -7.43 1.14
CA PHE A 184 13.05 -7.03 1.88
C PHE A 184 13.38 -6.32 3.19
N ASP A 185 12.42 -5.54 3.71
CA ASP A 185 12.55 -4.84 4.98
C ASP A 185 12.48 -5.78 6.19
N GLN A 186 13.24 -5.47 7.24
CA GLN A 186 13.15 -6.16 8.53
C GLN A 186 13.28 -5.17 9.68
N LEU A 187 12.42 -5.32 10.69
CA LEU A 187 12.60 -4.67 11.99
C LEU A 187 13.31 -5.66 12.92
N ASP A 188 14.52 -5.32 13.34
CA ASP A 188 15.36 -6.12 14.23
C ASP A 188 15.25 -5.51 15.64
N VAL A 189 14.79 -6.27 16.64
CA VAL A 189 14.48 -5.74 17.97
C VAL A 189 15.26 -6.49 19.04
N ASN A 190 16.11 -5.75 19.76
CA ASN A 190 16.98 -6.27 20.81
C ASN A 190 16.34 -6.23 22.22
N GLY A 191 15.04 -6.47 22.28
CA GLY A 191 14.20 -6.28 23.46
C GLY A 191 12.76 -6.75 23.23
N VAL A 192 11.86 -6.47 24.18
CA VAL A 192 10.48 -6.95 24.08
C VAL A 192 9.74 -6.28 22.94
N VAL A 193 9.11 -7.07 22.10
CA VAL A 193 8.16 -6.64 21.07
C VAL A 193 6.74 -6.70 21.62
N ASN A 194 6.05 -5.55 21.63
CA ASN A 194 4.65 -5.44 22.01
C ASN A 194 3.85 -4.74 20.90
N LEU A 195 3.04 -5.51 20.18
CA LEU A 195 2.29 -5.06 19.01
C LEU A 195 0.93 -4.42 19.34
N ASN A 196 0.51 -4.49 20.61
CA ASN A 196 -0.74 -3.91 21.11
C ASN A 196 -0.53 -3.18 22.45
N ALA A 197 0.48 -2.31 22.51
CA ALA A 197 0.91 -1.65 23.74
C ALA A 197 -0.17 -0.80 24.45
N ASP A 198 -1.18 -0.33 23.70
CA ASP A 198 -2.36 0.36 24.23
C ASP A 198 -3.49 -0.59 24.68
N VAL A 199 -3.26 -1.90 24.65
CA VAL A 199 -4.22 -2.96 24.95
C VAL A 199 -5.43 -2.93 23.99
N GLY A 200 -5.24 -2.37 22.79
CA GLY A 200 -6.25 -2.29 21.73
C GLY A 200 -6.23 -3.49 20.78
N THR A 201 -6.51 -3.23 19.50
CA THR A 201 -6.60 -4.25 18.44
C THR A 201 -5.24 -4.67 17.89
N GLY A 202 -4.19 -3.90 18.18
CA GLY A 202 -2.88 -4.03 17.54
C GLY A 202 -2.68 -2.98 16.46
N GLY A 203 -1.43 -2.67 16.12
CA GLY A 203 -1.13 -1.76 15.00
C GLY A 203 -1.38 -2.41 13.63
N GLU A 204 -1.37 -1.60 12.59
CA GLU A 204 -1.53 -2.04 11.19
C GLU A 204 -0.22 -2.64 10.65
N LEU A 205 -0.32 -3.70 9.85
CA LEU A 205 0.78 -4.23 9.05
C LEU A 205 0.49 -3.94 7.57
N ASN A 206 1.32 -3.12 6.94
CA ASN A 206 1.22 -2.78 5.52
C ASN A 206 2.37 -3.43 4.74
N ILE A 207 2.05 -4.24 3.73
CA ILE A 207 3.02 -4.93 2.89
C ILE A 207 3.05 -4.29 1.50
N LEU A 208 4.22 -3.82 1.08
CA LEU A 208 4.45 -3.33 -0.28
C LEU A 208 5.18 -4.40 -1.10
N LEU A 209 4.50 -4.93 -2.11
CA LEU A 209 5.07 -5.93 -3.00
C LEU A 209 5.75 -5.28 -4.21
N GLY A 210 7.07 -5.46 -4.34
CA GLY A 210 7.83 -5.15 -5.56
C GLY A 210 7.88 -6.31 -6.57
N PHE A 211 7.38 -7.49 -6.18
CA PHE A 211 7.29 -8.70 -6.99
C PHE A 211 6.14 -9.58 -6.50
N THR A 212 5.77 -10.59 -7.29
CA THR A 212 4.79 -11.61 -6.88
C THR A 212 5.55 -12.82 -6.30
N PRO A 213 5.52 -13.06 -4.97
CA PRO A 213 6.19 -14.20 -4.37
C PRO A 213 5.61 -15.52 -4.85
N SER A 214 6.42 -16.57 -4.84
CA SER A 214 5.94 -17.94 -5.07
C SER A 214 5.40 -18.54 -3.77
N ILE A 215 4.44 -19.47 -3.89
CA ILE A 215 3.94 -20.24 -2.73
C ILE A 215 5.13 -20.89 -2.01
N GLY A 216 5.17 -20.73 -0.68
CA GLY A 216 6.25 -21.20 0.19
C GLY A 216 7.43 -20.24 0.34
N ASN A 217 7.44 -19.08 -0.32
CA ASN A 217 8.38 -18.01 0.02
C ASN A 217 8.04 -17.45 1.41
N SER A 218 9.07 -17.19 2.21
CA SER A 218 8.93 -16.76 3.59
C SER A 218 9.82 -15.56 3.90
N PHE A 219 9.33 -14.66 4.75
CA PHE A 219 9.96 -13.38 5.08
C PHE A 219 9.87 -13.15 6.59
N THR A 220 11.00 -13.10 7.29
CA THR A 220 11.06 -12.69 8.70
C THR A 220 11.04 -11.17 8.77
N ILE A 221 9.86 -10.60 9.02
CA ILE A 221 9.65 -9.14 8.97
C ILE A 221 9.92 -8.45 10.30
N ILE A 222 9.82 -9.20 11.40
CA ILE A 222 10.31 -8.80 12.71
C ILE A 222 11.20 -9.94 13.21
N ASP A 223 12.47 -9.62 13.42
CA ASP A 223 13.45 -10.47 14.09
C ASP A 223 13.51 -10.02 15.55
N ASN A 224 13.17 -10.93 16.46
CA ASN A 224 13.13 -10.65 17.89
C ASN A 224 14.29 -11.41 18.54
N ASP A 225 15.40 -10.73 18.73
CA ASP A 225 16.71 -11.35 19.02
C ASP A 225 16.76 -12.11 20.37
N ALA A 226 15.79 -11.84 21.24
CA ALA A 226 15.68 -12.34 22.59
C ALA A 226 14.69 -13.50 22.63
N SER A 227 14.84 -14.40 23.60
CA SER A 227 13.87 -15.49 23.80
C SER A 227 12.49 -15.05 24.30
N ASP A 228 12.26 -13.75 24.42
CA ASP A 228 11.01 -13.18 24.93
C ASP A 228 9.92 -13.28 23.86
N LEU A 229 8.70 -13.67 24.27
CA LEU A 229 7.58 -13.78 23.33
C LEU A 229 7.11 -12.40 22.87
N ILE A 230 6.64 -12.35 21.62
CA ILE A 230 5.89 -11.20 21.11
C ILE A 230 4.57 -11.07 21.88
N ILE A 231 4.31 -9.85 22.37
CA ILE A 231 3.07 -9.51 23.07
C ILE A 231 2.08 -8.93 22.05
N GLY A 232 0.88 -9.48 22.03
CA GLY A 232 -0.17 -9.03 21.11
C GLY A 232 0.03 -9.50 19.67
N PHE A 233 -0.78 -8.94 18.78
CA PHE A 233 -0.78 -9.23 17.35
C PHE A 233 -1.01 -7.93 16.59
N PHE A 234 -0.71 -7.91 15.29
CA PHE A 234 -1.22 -6.87 14.40
C PHE A 234 -2.74 -6.93 14.31
N GLU A 235 -3.37 -5.81 13.94
CA GLU A 235 -4.81 -5.67 13.85
C GLU A 235 -5.44 -6.76 12.97
N GLY A 236 -6.29 -7.59 13.57
CA GLY A 236 -7.02 -8.65 12.86
C GLY A 236 -6.16 -9.84 12.40
N LEU A 237 -4.85 -9.82 12.65
CA LEU A 237 -3.90 -10.81 12.18
C LEU A 237 -3.39 -11.66 13.35
N GLY A 238 -4.25 -12.49 13.94
CA GLY A 238 -3.83 -13.43 14.99
C GLY A 238 -2.82 -14.48 14.51
N GLN A 239 -2.32 -15.30 15.44
CA GLN A 239 -1.40 -16.40 15.10
C GLN A 239 -1.93 -17.30 13.98
N LEU A 240 -1.10 -17.51 12.94
CA LEU A 240 -1.42 -18.29 11.74
C LEU A 240 -2.58 -17.74 10.89
N ALA A 241 -2.98 -16.49 11.09
CA ALA A 241 -3.98 -15.82 10.26
C ALA A 241 -3.49 -15.70 8.81
N ASN A 242 -4.45 -15.68 7.87
CA ASN A 242 -4.19 -15.41 6.47
C ASN A 242 -4.72 -14.02 6.11
N PHE A 243 -4.00 -13.32 5.24
CA PHE A 243 -4.43 -12.03 4.70
C PHE A 243 -3.92 -11.86 3.26
N ASP A 244 -4.63 -11.07 2.48
CA ASP A 244 -4.34 -10.86 1.06
C ASP A 244 -3.64 -9.52 0.82
N VAL A 245 -2.62 -9.55 -0.03
CA VAL A 245 -1.90 -8.37 -0.52
C VAL A 245 -1.98 -8.37 -2.04
N VAL A 246 -2.31 -7.22 -2.62
CA VAL A 246 -2.47 -7.05 -4.07
C VAL A 246 -1.19 -6.49 -4.68
N ASN A 247 -0.72 -7.11 -5.77
CA ASN A 247 0.36 -6.60 -6.60
C ASN A 247 -0.11 -6.47 -8.05
N GLY A 248 -0.49 -5.27 -8.47
CA GLY A 248 -1.12 -5.06 -9.78
C GLY A 248 -2.44 -5.81 -9.88
N ASN A 249 -2.49 -6.86 -10.72
CA ASN A 249 -3.67 -7.73 -10.84
C ASN A 249 -3.50 -9.07 -10.09
N ASP A 250 -2.34 -9.31 -9.47
CA ASP A 250 -2.09 -10.52 -8.71
C ASP A 250 -2.55 -10.34 -7.27
N HIS A 251 -3.13 -11.40 -6.70
CA HIS A 251 -3.46 -11.48 -5.27
C HIS A 251 -2.57 -12.52 -4.61
N VAL A 252 -1.84 -12.12 -3.58
CA VAL A 252 -0.94 -12.98 -2.80
C VAL A 252 -1.53 -13.11 -1.41
N THR A 253 -1.84 -14.34 -1.01
CA THR A 253 -2.25 -14.64 0.37
C THR A 253 -1.01 -14.98 1.18
N PHE A 254 -0.80 -14.27 2.28
CA PHE A 254 0.22 -14.58 3.27
C PHE A 254 -0.41 -15.20 4.51
N GLN A 255 0.27 -16.18 5.10
CA GLN A 255 0.06 -16.60 6.49
C GLN A 255 1.12 -15.94 7.38
N ILE A 256 0.69 -15.37 8.51
CA ILE A 256 1.57 -14.78 9.52
C ILE A 256 1.80 -15.75 10.69
N ASP A 257 3.05 -15.91 11.11
CA ASP A 257 3.46 -16.73 12.25
C ASP A 257 4.31 -15.90 13.21
N TYR A 258 3.83 -15.70 14.44
CA TYR A 258 4.48 -14.97 15.53
C TYR A 258 5.37 -15.87 16.41
N ALA A 259 5.44 -17.16 16.07
CA ALA A 259 6.37 -18.13 16.63
C ALA A 259 7.30 -18.70 15.54
N GLY A 260 7.44 -17.95 14.44
CA GLY A 260 8.28 -18.33 13.31
C GLY A 260 9.77 -18.14 13.61
N GLY A 261 10.59 -18.39 12.60
CA GLY A 261 12.04 -18.20 12.66
C GLY A 261 12.69 -19.06 13.75
N ASP A 262 13.24 -18.45 14.79
CA ASP A 262 13.84 -19.16 15.92
C ASP A 262 12.86 -19.54 17.05
N GLY A 263 11.60 -19.11 16.94
CA GLY A 263 10.50 -19.45 17.85
C GLY A 263 9.72 -18.26 18.39
N ASN A 264 10.17 -17.03 18.12
CA ASN A 264 9.53 -15.80 18.59
C ASN A 264 9.63 -14.64 17.60
N ASP A 265 9.81 -14.95 16.32
CA ASP A 265 9.83 -13.99 15.21
C ASP A 265 8.46 -13.81 14.56
N VAL A 266 8.28 -12.70 13.83
CA VAL A 266 7.14 -12.55 12.90
C VAL A 266 7.57 -12.94 11.50
N VAL A 267 7.04 -14.06 11.02
CA VAL A 267 7.32 -14.60 9.68
C VAL A 267 6.05 -14.59 8.84
N LEU A 268 6.15 -14.04 7.64
CA LEU A 268 5.13 -14.16 6.60
C LEU A 268 5.49 -15.30 5.66
N THR A 269 4.54 -16.17 5.31
CA THR A 269 4.72 -17.20 4.26
C THR A 269 3.64 -17.08 3.21
N ALA A 270 4.01 -16.97 1.94
CA ALA A 270 3.05 -16.95 0.84
C ALA A 270 2.38 -18.33 0.71
N THR A 271 1.07 -18.42 0.90
CA THR A 271 0.31 -19.69 0.90
C THR A 271 -0.50 -19.88 -0.36
N ASN A 272 -0.88 -18.79 -1.03
CA ASN A 272 -1.65 -18.82 -2.27
C ASN A 272 -1.28 -17.61 -3.15
N VAL A 273 -1.30 -17.82 -4.46
CA VAL A 273 -1.03 -16.77 -5.46
C VAL A 273 -2.06 -16.92 -6.58
N MET A 274 -2.92 -15.92 -6.74
CA MET A 274 -3.87 -15.82 -7.84
C MET A 274 -3.38 -14.76 -8.82
N THR A 275 -2.88 -15.19 -9.97
CA THR A 275 -2.48 -14.28 -11.05
C THR A 275 -3.66 -14.02 -11.98
N ALA A 276 -4.02 -12.76 -12.22
CA ALA A 276 -5.04 -12.46 -13.22
C ALA A 276 -4.53 -12.79 -14.63
N VAL A 277 -5.29 -13.59 -15.36
CA VAL A 277 -5.02 -13.81 -16.79
C VAL A 277 -5.51 -12.57 -17.54
N PRO A 278 -4.66 -11.85 -18.28
CA PRO A 278 -5.13 -10.72 -19.07
C PRO A 278 -6.16 -11.23 -20.09
N LEU A 279 -7.34 -10.61 -20.09
CA LEU A 279 -8.36 -10.89 -21.09
C LEU A 279 -7.81 -10.47 -22.45
N VAL A 280 -7.25 -11.40 -23.21
CA VAL A 280 -6.99 -11.18 -24.62
C VAL A 280 -8.35 -11.06 -25.26
N ALA A 281 -8.70 -9.87 -25.74
CA ALA A 281 -9.85 -9.68 -26.61
C ALA A 281 -9.62 -10.48 -27.90
N THR A 282 -9.85 -11.79 -27.86
CA THR A 282 -10.08 -12.55 -29.06
C THR A 282 -11.32 -11.93 -29.68
N ARG A 283 -11.16 -11.31 -30.85
CA ARG A 283 -12.30 -10.88 -31.67
C ARG A 283 -13.22 -12.10 -31.76
N LEU A 284 -14.37 -12.06 -31.09
CA LEU A 284 -15.44 -13.01 -31.38
C LEU A 284 -15.83 -12.73 -32.83
N ALA A 285 -15.30 -13.54 -33.76
CA ALA A 285 -15.80 -13.57 -35.12
C ALA A 285 -17.15 -14.28 -35.06
N VAL A 286 -18.23 -13.51 -35.10
CA VAL A 286 -19.55 -14.07 -35.39
C VAL A 286 -19.49 -14.57 -36.84
N GLN A 287 -19.32 -15.88 -37.02
CA GLN A 287 -19.59 -16.53 -38.30
C GLN A 287 -21.11 -16.61 -38.44
N SER A 288 -21.70 -15.65 -39.15
CA SER A 288 -23.05 -15.82 -39.65
C SER A 288 -23.00 -16.90 -40.74
N ASN A 289 -23.70 -18.02 -40.55
CA ASN A 289 -23.90 -19.04 -41.59
C ASN A 289 -24.91 -18.60 -42.66
N ASP A 290 -25.30 -17.32 -42.67
CA ASP A 290 -26.20 -16.81 -43.68
C ASP A 290 -25.41 -16.38 -44.93
N ALA A 291 -25.71 -17.06 -46.02
CA ALA A 291 -25.08 -16.89 -47.30
C ALA A 291 -25.50 -15.56 -47.94
N SER A 292 -24.71 -14.50 -47.78
CA SER A 292 -24.52 -13.43 -48.78
C SER A 292 -23.68 -12.29 -48.22
N LEU A 293 -22.35 -12.37 -48.35
CA LEU A 293 -21.49 -11.19 -48.31
C LEU A 293 -20.92 -10.93 -49.72
N THR A 294 -21.76 -10.41 -50.61
CA THR A 294 -21.30 -9.84 -51.89
C THR A 294 -21.03 -8.35 -51.73
N GLY A 295 -19.76 -7.96 -51.73
CA GLY A 295 -19.31 -6.57 -51.76
C GLY A 295 -17.87 -6.43 -51.25
N ALA A 296 -16.89 -6.86 -52.05
CA ALA A 296 -16.00 -6.00 -52.82
C ALA A 296 -14.66 -5.74 -52.10
N ALA A 297 -13.58 -6.18 -52.74
CA ALA A 297 -12.20 -5.98 -52.31
C ALA A 297 -11.81 -4.49 -52.33
N GLY A 298 -11.30 -3.99 -51.21
CA GLY A 298 -10.68 -2.66 -51.07
C GLY A 298 -10.38 -2.34 -49.60
N ASP A 299 -9.18 -1.83 -49.33
CA ASP A 299 -8.69 -1.42 -48.00
C ASP A 299 -9.44 -0.17 -47.46
N GLU A 300 -10.70 -0.32 -47.05
CA GLU A 300 -11.44 0.71 -46.31
C GLU A 300 -12.06 0.13 -45.03
N PRO A 301 -12.16 0.91 -43.93
CA PRO A 301 -12.75 0.44 -42.68
C PRO A 301 -14.21 0.05 -42.89
N LEU A 302 -14.60 -1.10 -42.35
CA LEU A 302 -15.99 -1.56 -42.34
C LEU A 302 -16.87 -0.58 -41.54
N VAL A 303 -17.56 0.33 -42.22
CA VAL A 303 -18.54 1.24 -41.63
C VAL A 303 -19.86 0.47 -41.47
N PHE A 304 -20.28 0.23 -40.22
CA PHE A 304 -21.63 -0.26 -39.93
C PHE A 304 -22.64 0.84 -40.28
N GLY A 305 -23.46 0.61 -41.31
CA GLY A 305 -24.54 1.51 -41.68
C GLY A 305 -25.57 1.64 -40.56
N THR A 306 -25.90 2.87 -40.20
CA THR A 306 -26.93 3.22 -39.23
C THR A 306 -28.31 2.77 -39.73
N GLY A 307 -28.70 1.54 -39.38
CA GLY A 307 -29.98 0.97 -39.81
C GLY A 307 -30.30 -0.44 -39.31
N ALA A 308 -29.37 -1.13 -38.65
CA ALA A 308 -29.61 -2.40 -37.97
C ALA A 308 -29.26 -2.23 -36.47
N ALA A 309 -30.09 -2.81 -35.61
CA ALA A 309 -30.13 -2.67 -34.16
C ALA A 309 -28.80 -2.30 -33.49
N SER A 310 -28.82 -1.11 -32.89
CA SER A 310 -27.79 -0.54 -32.04
C SER A 310 -27.63 -1.33 -30.74
N ALA A 311 -26.37 -1.64 -30.42
CA ALA A 311 -25.82 -1.85 -29.08
C ALA A 311 -26.37 -3.03 -28.26
N GLY A 312 -25.78 -4.20 -28.48
CA GLY A 312 -25.57 -5.15 -27.37
C GLY A 312 -24.57 -4.52 -26.39
N ASN A 313 -25.06 -3.82 -25.37
CA ASN A 313 -24.22 -3.36 -24.27
C ASN A 313 -23.83 -4.59 -23.45
N LEU A 314 -22.59 -5.06 -23.61
CA LEU A 314 -22.02 -6.11 -22.76
C LEU A 314 -21.79 -5.52 -21.37
N SER A 315 -22.72 -5.77 -20.45
CA SER A 315 -22.55 -5.44 -19.03
C SER A 315 -21.84 -6.61 -18.35
N MET A 316 -20.57 -6.43 -17.99
CA MET A 316 -19.85 -7.38 -17.14
C MET A 316 -20.16 -7.05 -15.67
N ASN A 317 -20.74 -8.00 -14.93
CA ASN A 317 -20.86 -7.91 -13.47
C ASN A 317 -19.56 -8.47 -12.86
N PRO A 318 -18.81 -7.73 -12.03
CA PRO A 318 -17.49 -8.16 -11.56
C PRO A 318 -17.51 -9.17 -10.39
N GLU A 319 -18.68 -9.65 -9.95
CA GLU A 319 -18.78 -10.54 -8.78
C GLU A 319 -19.67 -11.74 -9.14
N THR A 320 -19.11 -12.97 -9.15
CA THR A 320 -19.71 -14.33 -9.40
C THR A 320 -19.54 -14.92 -10.84
N PRO A 321 -19.56 -16.26 -11.00
CA PRO A 321 -18.86 -16.95 -12.09
C PRO A 321 -19.54 -16.79 -13.46
N LEU A 322 -18.76 -16.31 -14.43
CA LEU A 322 -18.94 -16.35 -15.89
C LEU A 322 -20.32 -16.75 -16.44
N GLU A 323 -21.31 -15.87 -16.32
CA GLU A 323 -22.53 -15.91 -17.13
C GLU A 323 -22.37 -14.99 -18.35
N LEU A 324 -22.25 -15.57 -19.55
CA LEU A 324 -22.38 -14.82 -20.81
C LEU A 324 -23.86 -14.62 -21.12
N MET A 325 -24.46 -13.55 -20.60
CA MET A 325 -25.87 -13.24 -20.84
C MET A 325 -26.02 -12.56 -22.23
N ILE A 326 -26.35 -13.34 -23.27
CA ILE A 326 -26.72 -12.79 -24.59
C ILE A 326 -28.21 -12.42 -24.56
N LYS A 327 -28.54 -11.17 -24.23
CA LYS A 327 -29.90 -10.64 -24.40
C LYS A 327 -30.05 -9.99 -25.77
N GLY A 328 -30.67 -10.71 -26.70
CA GLY A 328 -31.10 -10.18 -27.99
C GLY A 328 -32.62 -10.25 -28.14
N VAL A 329 -33.25 -9.16 -28.58
CA VAL A 329 -34.62 -9.21 -29.12
C VAL A 329 -34.47 -9.64 -30.58
N MET A 330 -35.01 -10.81 -30.94
CA MET A 330 -35.02 -11.26 -32.34
C MET A 330 -36.25 -10.69 -33.06
N ASP A 331 -36.08 -10.20 -34.29
CA ASP A 331 -37.19 -9.75 -35.14
C ASP A 331 -38.09 -10.94 -35.53
N ALA A 332 -39.38 -10.65 -35.77
CA ALA A 332 -40.37 -11.62 -36.19
C ALA A 332 -39.91 -12.42 -37.43
N GLY A 333 -39.77 -13.74 -37.27
CA GLY A 333 -39.32 -14.66 -38.32
C GLY A 333 -38.00 -15.40 -38.04
N ALA A 334 -37.37 -15.20 -36.88
CA ALA A 334 -36.22 -16.00 -36.47
C ALA A 334 -36.61 -17.45 -36.14
N VAL A 335 -35.83 -18.42 -36.66
CA VAL A 335 -36.04 -19.86 -36.46
C VAL A 335 -34.92 -20.40 -35.58
N ALA A 336 -35.26 -21.04 -34.46
CA ALA A 336 -34.31 -21.82 -33.68
C ALA A 336 -34.30 -23.27 -34.19
N VAL A 337 -33.11 -23.87 -34.28
CA VAL A 337 -32.93 -25.26 -34.71
C VAL A 337 -32.36 -26.03 -33.52
N ASP A 338 -33.03 -27.11 -33.12
CA ASP A 338 -32.50 -28.00 -32.08
C ASP A 338 -31.40 -28.93 -32.63
N ASP A 339 -30.73 -29.67 -31.74
CA ASP A 339 -29.61 -30.55 -32.10
C ASP A 339 -30.06 -31.81 -32.89
N SER A 340 -31.37 -31.98 -33.11
CA SER A 340 -31.95 -32.99 -34.00
C SER A 340 -32.25 -32.45 -35.41
N GLY A 341 -32.04 -31.14 -35.64
CA GLY A 341 -32.32 -30.46 -36.88
C GLY A 341 -33.79 -30.04 -37.05
N ALA A 342 -34.61 -30.13 -36.00
CA ALA A 342 -36.00 -29.71 -36.05
C ALA A 342 -36.12 -28.19 -35.89
N GLN A 343 -36.91 -27.56 -36.77
CA GLN A 343 -37.18 -26.12 -36.73
C GLN A 343 -38.31 -25.82 -35.73
N VAL A 344 -38.06 -24.90 -34.80
CA VAL A 344 -39.08 -24.36 -33.89
C VAL A 344 -39.33 -22.91 -34.29
N ASN A 345 -40.57 -22.59 -34.66
CA ASN A 345 -41.01 -21.21 -34.85
C ASN A 345 -41.20 -20.56 -33.48
N LEU A 346 -40.55 -19.41 -33.27
CA LEU A 346 -40.70 -18.62 -32.07
C LEU A 346 -41.61 -17.43 -32.37
N ASP A 347 -42.60 -17.20 -31.51
CA ASP A 347 -43.47 -16.02 -31.60
C ASP A 347 -42.71 -14.75 -31.20
N GLU A 348 -43.20 -13.60 -31.70
CA GLU A 348 -42.61 -12.28 -31.46
C GLU A 348 -42.55 -11.98 -29.94
N GLY A 349 -41.33 -11.83 -29.39
CA GLY A 349 -41.10 -11.57 -27.97
C GLY A 349 -40.61 -12.76 -27.13
N ALA A 350 -40.31 -13.91 -27.74
CA ALA A 350 -39.72 -15.05 -27.02
C ALA A 350 -38.34 -14.70 -26.42
N VAL A 351 -38.14 -15.04 -25.14
CA VAL A 351 -36.86 -14.92 -24.44
C VAL A 351 -36.24 -16.31 -24.34
N LEU A 352 -35.06 -16.50 -24.95
CA LEU A 352 -34.24 -17.70 -24.74
C LEU A 352 -33.31 -17.47 -23.55
N ASP A 353 -33.43 -18.33 -22.55
CA ASP A 353 -32.52 -18.37 -21.40
C ASP A 353 -31.59 -19.59 -21.58
N PHE A 354 -30.29 -19.33 -21.76
CA PHE A 354 -29.29 -20.39 -21.83
C PHE A 354 -28.60 -20.47 -20.48
N VAL A 355 -29.04 -21.41 -19.65
CA VAL A 355 -28.33 -21.78 -18.42
C VAL A 355 -27.26 -22.81 -18.79
N PRO A 356 -25.96 -22.53 -18.62
CA PRO A 356 -24.95 -23.56 -18.74
C PRO A 356 -25.04 -24.48 -17.51
N ASP A 357 -25.29 -25.77 -17.74
CA ASP A 357 -25.26 -26.79 -16.69
C ASP A 357 -23.81 -26.94 -16.19
N LEU A 358 -23.59 -26.79 -14.87
CA LEU A 358 -22.26 -26.74 -14.26
C LEU A 358 -21.68 -28.12 -13.92
N ASP A 359 -22.37 -29.22 -14.27
CA ASP A 359 -21.85 -30.57 -14.08
C ASP A 359 -22.00 -31.40 -15.37
N ASP A 360 -20.96 -32.19 -15.68
CA ASP A 360 -20.79 -32.96 -16.92
C ASP A 360 -22.00 -33.83 -17.37
N ALA A 361 -22.36 -33.69 -18.66
CA ALA A 361 -23.16 -34.54 -19.57
C ALA A 361 -24.59 -34.04 -19.95
N PRO A 362 -25.02 -34.20 -21.23
CA PRO A 362 -26.03 -33.33 -21.86
C PRO A 362 -27.46 -33.78 -21.57
N LEU A 363 -28.20 -32.99 -20.81
CA LEU A 363 -29.66 -33.09 -20.74
C LEU A 363 -30.25 -31.75 -20.28
N ILE A 364 -30.51 -30.83 -21.21
CA ILE A 364 -31.30 -29.63 -20.89
C ILE A 364 -32.77 -30.03 -20.77
N GLY A 365 -33.24 -30.12 -19.53
CA GLY A 365 -34.65 -30.17 -19.19
C GLY A 365 -35.26 -28.78 -19.26
N LEU A 366 -36.31 -28.61 -20.05
CA LEU A 366 -37.13 -27.39 -20.06
C LEU A 366 -37.97 -27.36 -18.77
N SER A 367 -37.77 -26.37 -17.90
CA SER A 367 -38.69 -26.13 -16.77
C SER A 367 -39.97 -25.47 -17.28
N SER A 368 -41.11 -26.03 -16.89
CA SER A 368 -42.46 -25.81 -17.43
C SER A 368 -43.15 -24.47 -17.12
N ASP A 369 -42.47 -23.46 -16.62
CA ASP A 369 -43.14 -22.31 -16.02
C ASP A 369 -43.04 -21.05 -16.87
N MET A 370 -43.58 -21.07 -18.09
CA MET A 370 -43.94 -19.83 -18.83
C MET A 370 -44.91 -20.14 -19.98
N PHE A 371 -46.13 -20.57 -19.67
CA PHE A 371 -47.26 -20.40 -20.58
C PHE A 371 -48.53 -20.09 -19.77
N ASP A 372 -48.90 -18.80 -19.72
CA ASP A 372 -50.27 -18.41 -19.37
C ASP A 372 -51.11 -18.51 -20.64
N TYR A 373 -51.95 -19.54 -20.71
CA TYR A 373 -52.77 -19.89 -21.86
C TYR A 373 -54.09 -19.10 -21.79
N HIS A 374 -54.15 -17.94 -22.45
CA HIS A 374 -55.45 -17.30 -22.71
C HIS A 374 -56.07 -17.94 -23.95
N ASP A 375 -56.87 -18.98 -23.72
CA ASP A 375 -57.71 -19.61 -24.74
C ASP A 375 -58.92 -18.70 -25.03
N SER A 376 -59.18 -18.41 -26.30
CA SER A 376 -60.45 -17.86 -26.76
C SER A 376 -60.95 -18.67 -27.92
N LEU A 377 -62.06 -19.40 -27.73
CA LEU A 377 -62.85 -19.98 -28.81
C LEU A 377 -64.35 -19.93 -28.46
N VAL A 378 -65.08 -19.30 -29.39
CA VAL A 378 -66.54 -19.05 -29.55
C VAL A 378 -67.11 -17.81 -28.88
#